data_AF-A0A2D8C011-F1
#
_entry.id   AF-A0A2D8C011-F1
#
_cell.length_a   1.000
_cell.length_b   1.000
_cell.length_c   1.000
_cell.angle_alpha   90.00
_cell.angle_beta   90.00
_cell.angle_gamma   90.00
#
_symmetry.space_group_name_H-M   'P 1'
#
loop_
_entity.id
_entity.type
_entity.pdbx_description
1 polymer ?
#
loop_
_entity_poly.entity_id
_entity_poly.type
_entity_poly.pdbx_seq_one_letter_code
_entity_poly.pdbx_strand_id
1 'polypeptide(L)'
;MGFGIDMTKAKEIHRDNIRYAREPLLAALDIEFQRALEAGTSTTDIVAKKQALRDAPADSAITAASDTDALKSQWNTSILGTSPYS
;
A
#
# COMPACT_ATOMS: atom_id res chain seq x y z
N MET A 1 31.48 7.68 -12.48
CA MET A 1 30.08 7.20 -12.53
C MET A 1 29.92 6.24 -11.37
N GLY A 2 29.32 6.68 -10.26
CA GLY A 2 29.14 5.82 -9.10
C GLY A 2 28.02 4.83 -9.37
N PHE A 3 28.31 3.53 -9.31
CA PHE A 3 27.33 2.45 -9.44
C PHE A 3 26.52 2.27 -8.14
N GLY A 4 25.97 3.37 -7.61
CA GLY A 4 25.12 3.36 -6.42
C GLY A 4 23.64 3.24 -6.79
N ILE A 5 22.84 2.67 -5.89
CA ILE A 5 21.39 2.62 -6.05
C ILE A 5 20.84 4.05 -5.92
N ASP A 6 20.08 4.49 -6.92
CA ASP A 6 19.34 5.74 -6.86
C ASP A 6 18.13 5.56 -5.92
N MET A 7 18.32 5.94 -4.65
CA MET A 7 17.28 5.82 -3.63
C MET A 7 16.05 6.67 -3.91
N THR A 8 16.17 7.75 -4.68
CA THR A 8 15.00 8.56 -5.08
C THR A 8 14.11 7.74 -5.99
N LYS A 9 14.68 7.15 -7.06
CA LYS A 9 13.94 6.27 -7.96
C LYS A 9 13.43 5.01 -7.27
N ALA A 10 14.21 4.43 -6.37
CA ALA A 10 13.78 3.26 -5.60
C ALA A 10 12.50 3.56 -4.80
N LYS A 11 12.44 4.72 -4.12
CA LYS A 11 11.25 5.16 -3.38
C LYS A 11 10.04 5.38 -4.29
N GLU A 12 10.23 5.94 -5.48
CA GLU A 12 9.16 6.11 -6.46
C GLU A 12 8.59 4.76 -6.92
N ILE A 13 9.46 3.83 -7.34
CA ILE A 13 9.08 2.48 -7.74
C ILE A 13 8.35 1.76 -6.60
N HIS A 14 8.81 1.91 -5.36
CA HIS A 14 8.15 1.33 -4.20
C HIS A 14 6.72 1.86 -4.02
N ARG A 15 6.51 3.17 -4.16
CA ARG A 15 5.16 3.76 -4.12
C ARG A 15 4.30 3.27 -5.26
N ASP A 16 4.85 3.10 -6.45
CA ASP A 16 4.11 2.55 -7.59
C ASP A 16 3.69 1.11 -7.34
N ASN A 17 4.58 0.28 -6.81
CA ASN A 17 4.23 -1.10 -6.43
C ASN A 17 3.11 -1.14 -5.39
N ILE A 18 3.11 -0.24 -4.40
CA ILE A 18 2.01 -0.12 -3.44
C ILE A 18 0.72 0.28 -4.15
N ARG A 19 0.77 1.22 -5.10
CA ARG A 19 -0.39 1.66 -5.89
C ARG A 19 -0.96 0.53 -6.75
N TYR A 20 -0.10 -0.30 -7.34
CA TYR A 20 -0.52 -1.47 -8.10
C TYR A 20 -1.17 -2.54 -7.20
N ALA A 21 -0.59 -2.83 -6.04
CA ALA A 21 -1.17 -3.83 -5.13
C ALA A 21 -2.51 -3.39 -4.51
N ARG A 22 -2.67 -2.10 -4.20
CA ARG A 22 -3.92 -1.61 -3.60
C ARG A 22 -5.11 -1.54 -4.56
N GLU A 23 -4.90 -1.48 -5.86
CA GLU A 23 -5.98 -1.34 -6.85
C GLU A 23 -7.00 -2.49 -6.80
N PRO A 24 -6.61 -3.78 -6.92
CA PRO A 24 -7.56 -4.89 -6.79
C PRO A 24 -8.17 -4.99 -5.39
N LEU A 25 -7.44 -4.57 -4.34
CA LEU A 25 -7.92 -4.59 -2.95
C LEU A 25 -9.00 -3.54 -2.72
N LEU A 26 -8.84 -2.33 -3.27
CA LEU A 26 -9.86 -1.29 -3.22
C LEU A 26 -11.12 -1.72 -3.95
N ALA A 27 -10.99 -2.32 -5.14
CA ALA A 27 -12.13 -2.83 -5.90
C ALA A 27 -12.90 -3.92 -5.13
N ALA A 28 -12.19 -4.84 -4.44
CA ALA A 28 -12.83 -5.84 -3.60
C ALA A 28 -13.58 -5.21 -2.42
N LEU A 29 -12.96 -4.24 -1.74
CA LEU A 29 -13.59 -3.52 -0.62
C LEU A 29 -14.75 -2.64 -1.07
N ASP A 30 -14.76 -2.14 -2.32
CA ASP A 30 -15.91 -1.44 -2.90
C ASP A 30 -17.13 -2.37 -3.03
N ILE A 31 -16.91 -3.61 -3.46
CA ILE A 31 -17.98 -4.62 -3.53
C ILE A 31 -18.50 -4.96 -2.13
N GLU A 32 -17.60 -5.17 -1.16
CA GLU A 32 -17.99 -5.41 0.23
C GLU A 32 -18.78 -4.24 0.82
N PHE A 33 -18.35 -3.01 0.53
CA PHE A 33 -19.03 -1.79 0.97
C PHE A 33 -20.46 -1.71 0.43
N GLN A 34 -20.63 -1.96 -0.89
CA GLN A 34 -21.95 -1.93 -1.51
C GLN A 34 -22.89 -3.00 -0.93
N ARG A 35 -22.39 -4.23 -0.73
CA ARG A 35 -23.16 -5.31 -0.08
C ARG A 35 -23.55 -4.95 1.35
N ALA A 36 -22.64 -4.33 2.11
CA ALA A 36 -22.90 -3.93 3.48
C ALA A 36 -24.01 -2.87 3.56
N LEU A 37 -24.02 -1.90 2.64
CA LEU A 37 -25.08 -0.90 2.51
C LEU A 37 -26.43 -1.55 2.16
N GLU A 38 -26.45 -2.45 1.17
CA GLU A 38 -27.67 -3.17 0.77
C GLU A 38 -28.24 -4.04 1.89
N ALA A 39 -27.36 -4.63 2.71
CA ALA A 39 -27.74 -5.42 3.88
C ALA A 39 -28.07 -4.59 5.13
N GLY A 40 -27.87 -3.26 5.11
CA GLY A 40 -28.07 -2.39 6.27
C GLY A 40 -27.09 -2.65 7.42
N THR A 41 -25.89 -3.15 7.12
CA THR A 41 -24.84 -3.48 8.10
C THR A 41 -23.79 -2.37 8.21
N SER A 42 -22.98 -2.41 9.28
CA SER A 42 -21.93 -1.39 9.50
C SER A 42 -20.85 -1.42 8.43
N THR A 43 -20.45 -0.23 7.96
CA THR A 43 -19.38 -0.05 6.97
C THR A 43 -18.09 0.52 7.55
N THR A 44 -18.03 0.78 8.87
CA THR A 44 -16.91 1.48 9.51
C THR A 44 -15.57 0.81 9.25
N ASP A 45 -15.50 -0.51 9.42
CA ASP A 45 -14.25 -1.26 9.22
C ASP A 45 -13.81 -1.27 7.75
N ILE A 46 -14.77 -1.34 6.82
CA ILE A 46 -14.50 -1.32 5.37
C ILE A 46 -13.91 0.03 4.98
N VAL A 47 -14.49 1.13 5.48
CA VAL A 47 -13.97 2.48 5.24
C VAL A 47 -12.56 2.65 5.83
N ALA A 48 -12.32 2.14 7.05
CA ALA A 48 -11.00 2.19 7.67
C ALA A 48 -9.94 1.43 6.85
N LYS A 49 -10.27 0.22 6.36
CA LYS A 49 -9.37 -0.54 5.46
C LYS A 49 -9.08 0.21 4.16
N LYS A 50 -10.10 0.80 3.53
CA LYS A 50 -9.92 1.61 2.31
C LYS A 50 -9.04 2.82 2.57
N GLN A 51 -9.17 3.46 3.74
CA GLN A 51 -8.32 4.58 4.12
C GLN A 51 -6.86 4.14 4.30
N ALA A 52 -6.62 3.03 5.01
CA ALA A 52 -5.27 2.48 5.18
C ALA A 52 -4.58 2.18 3.84
N LEU A 53 -5.30 1.61 2.85
CA LEU A 53 -4.77 1.38 1.50
C LEU A 53 -4.46 2.68 0.74
N ARG A 54 -5.24 3.74 0.96
CA ARG A 54 -5.02 5.04 0.32
C ARG A 54 -3.80 5.75 0.90
N ASP A 55 -3.59 5.61 2.20
CA ASP A 55 -2.50 6.26 2.93
C ASP A 55 -1.17 5.52 2.79
N ALA A 56 -1.18 4.23 2.48
CA ALA A 56 0.03 3.40 2.38
C ALA A 56 1.18 3.99 1.52
N PRO A 57 0.96 4.58 0.32
CA PRO A 57 2.05 5.18 -0.46
C PRO A 57 2.62 6.49 0.13
N ALA A 58 1.89 7.12 1.05
CA ALA A 58 2.25 8.37 1.69
C ALA A 58 2.96 8.15 3.03
N ASP A 59 3.24 6.90 3.41
CA ASP A 59 3.95 6.58 4.64
C ASP A 59 5.31 7.32 4.69
N SER A 60 5.52 8.08 5.76
CA SER A 60 6.72 8.89 5.96
C SER A 60 7.98 8.02 6.08
N ALA A 61 7.85 6.76 6.49
CA ALA A 61 8.95 5.81 6.58
C ALA A 61 9.52 5.45 5.20
N ILE A 62 8.73 5.50 4.12
CA ILE A 62 9.21 5.36 2.73
C ILE A 62 10.18 6.50 2.40
N THR A 63 9.82 7.73 2.81
CA THR A 63 10.66 8.91 2.60
C THR A 63 11.93 8.84 3.47
N ALA A 64 11.83 8.30 4.68
CA ALA A 64 12.95 8.18 5.61
C ALA A 64 13.94 7.06 5.26
N ALA A 65 13.56 6.08 4.43
CA ALA A 65 14.42 4.96 4.08
C ALA A 65 15.75 5.41 3.45
N SER A 66 16.87 4.96 4.02
CA SER A 66 18.24 5.27 3.58
C SER A 66 18.84 4.26 2.61
N ASP A 67 18.29 3.05 2.57
CA ASP A 67 18.76 1.93 1.77
C ASP A 67 17.59 1.05 1.29
N THR A 68 17.89 0.07 0.44
CA THR A 68 16.87 -0.79 -0.16
C THR A 68 16.21 -1.74 0.82
N ASP A 69 16.89 -2.17 1.88
CA ASP A 69 16.33 -3.13 2.83
C ASP A 69 15.34 -2.44 3.76
N ALA A 70 15.70 -1.24 4.24
CA ALA A 70 14.79 -0.36 4.95
C ALA A 70 13.56 0.00 4.11
N LEU A 71 13.74 0.25 2.80
CA LEU A 71 12.64 0.54 1.89
C LEU A 71 11.72 -0.67 1.66
N LYS A 72 12.28 -1.85 1.40
CA LYS A 72 11.50 -3.08 1.23
C LYS A 72 10.72 -3.45 2.48
N SER A 73 11.27 -3.17 3.66
CA SER A 73 10.60 -3.38 4.95
C SER A 73 9.37 -2.49 5.15
N GLN A 74 9.19 -1.42 4.37
CA GLN A 74 7.99 -0.58 4.45
C GLN A 74 6.77 -1.20 3.77
N TRP A 75 6.93 -2.35 3.11
CA TRP A 75 5.80 -3.08 2.57
C TRP A 75 4.93 -3.67 3.69
N ASN A 76 3.75 -3.10 3.91
CA ASN A 76 2.82 -3.58 4.92
C ASN A 76 2.02 -4.79 4.41
N THR A 77 2.49 -5.99 4.74
CA THR A 77 1.87 -7.27 4.32
C THR A 77 0.47 -7.49 4.87
N SER A 78 0.12 -6.85 5.99
CA SER A 78 -1.21 -6.97 6.61
C SER A 78 -2.31 -6.34 5.75
N ILE A 79 -1.99 -5.27 5.03
CA ILE A 79 -2.94 -4.57 4.16
C ILE A 79 -2.69 -4.79 2.66
N LEU A 80 -1.44 -4.98 2.22
CA LEU A 80 -1.10 -5.12 0.80
C LEU A 80 -0.90 -6.57 0.35
N GLY A 81 -0.87 -7.53 1.28
CA GLY A 81 -0.58 -8.93 0.98
C GLY A 81 0.91 -9.18 0.73
N THR A 82 1.20 -10.24 -0.04
CA THR A 82 2.58 -10.70 -0.31
C THR A 82 3.42 -9.59 -0.94
N SER A 83 4.62 -9.40 -0.38
CA SER A 83 5.59 -8.43 -0.90
C SER A 83 6.13 -8.86 -2.26
N PRO A 84 6.29 -7.94 -3.23
CA PRO A 84 6.91 -8.23 -4.52
C PRO A 84 8.45 -8.39 -4.44
N TYR A 85 9.04 -8.22 -3.25
CA TYR A 85 10.50 -8.22 -3.04
C TYR A 85 11.06 -9.52 -2.45
N SER A 86 10.21 -10.52 -2.22
CA SER A 86 10.57 -11.86 -1.73
C SER A 86 11.10 -12.77 -2.84
#